data_AF-C5DTK0-F1
#
_entry.id   AF-C5DTK0-F1
#
_cell.length_a   1.000
_cell.length_b   1.000
_cell.length_c   1.000
_cell.angle_alpha   90.00
_cell.angle_beta   90.00
_cell.angle_gamma   90.00
#
_symmetry.space_group_name_H-M   'P 1'
#
loop_
_entity.id
_entity.type
_entity.pdbx_description
1 polymer ?
#
loop_
_entity_poly.entity_id
_entity_poly.type
_entity_poly.pdbx_seq_one_letter_code
_entity_poly.pdbx_strand_id
1 'polypeptide(L)'
;MIPVGRIRCLYSTMVKSWVESEILVDRKSKFQARCCTMKNSDEVPLLLQDLVDGNKSIAKASHPHMYAWRTGEAVASVDSDKTKGSGKKSKKNKDISSNSSQPSWKNVQQGCQDGGESGAGQRLLTLLERAQVFNVLVVVTRWYGGTPLGSARFRHITSTASECLKKSGFL
;
A
#
# COMPACT_ATOMS: atom_id res chain seq x y z
N MET A 1 31.87 21.26 24.15
CA MET A 1 31.51 20.86 22.76
C MET A 1 31.65 19.35 22.67
N ILE A 2 30.52 18.63 22.70
CA ILE A 2 30.49 17.17 22.63
C ILE A 2 30.26 16.80 21.15
N PRO A 3 31.04 15.88 20.56
CA PRO A 3 30.91 15.57 19.15
C PRO A 3 29.58 14.85 18.87
N VAL A 4 28.80 15.39 17.94
CA VAL A 4 27.62 14.75 17.31
C VAL A 4 28.08 13.63 16.37
N GLY A 5 28.74 12.64 16.95
CA GLY A 5 29.24 11.46 16.25
C GLY A 5 28.46 10.24 16.71
N ARG A 6 27.56 9.77 15.84
CA ARG A 6 27.14 8.37 15.79
C ARG A 6 26.40 7.87 17.04
N ILE A 7 25.20 8.40 17.27
CA ILE A 7 24.15 7.63 17.95
C ILE A 7 23.67 6.59 16.93
N ARG A 8 24.41 5.48 16.78
CA ARG A 8 23.81 4.23 16.34
C ARG A 8 22.86 3.83 17.46
N CYS A 9 21.66 4.39 17.38
CA CYS A 9 20.58 4.15 18.31
C CYS A 9 20.43 2.63 18.44
N LEU A 10 20.60 2.12 19.66
CA LEU A 10 20.36 0.74 20.04
C LEU A 10 18.85 0.45 20.04
N TYR A 11 18.13 0.87 18.99
CA TYR A 11 16.87 0.25 18.64
C TYR A 11 17.24 -0.99 17.87
N SER A 12 17.23 -2.12 18.57
CA SER A 12 16.98 -3.43 17.99
C SER A 12 15.86 -3.29 16.95
N THR A 13 16.25 -3.06 15.70
CA THR A 13 15.31 -2.82 14.61
C THR A 13 14.76 -4.19 14.30
N MET A 14 13.58 -4.51 14.84
CA MET A 14 12.73 -5.53 14.23
C MET A 14 12.53 -5.07 12.80
N VAL A 15 13.37 -5.55 11.89
CA VAL A 15 13.27 -5.26 10.46
C VAL A 15 11.89 -5.75 10.05
N LYS A 16 10.98 -4.82 9.79
CA LYS A 16 9.69 -5.19 9.20
C LYS A 16 9.97 -5.84 7.86
N SER A 17 9.46 -7.05 7.68
CA SER A 17 9.66 -7.81 6.46
C SER A 17 8.89 -7.14 5.33
N TRP A 18 9.62 -6.61 4.34
CA TRP A 18 9.06 -6.14 3.10
C TRP A 18 8.79 -7.33 2.19
N VAL A 19 7.57 -7.42 1.65
CA VAL A 19 7.28 -8.30 0.53
C VAL A 19 7.48 -7.50 -0.74
N GLU A 20 8.17 -8.09 -1.73
CA GLU A 20 8.46 -7.44 -3.00
C GLU A 20 7.74 -8.15 -4.16
N SER A 21 7.26 -7.36 -5.12
CA SER A 21 6.88 -7.86 -6.45
C SER A 21 8.11 -8.16 -7.31
N GLU A 22 7.90 -8.88 -8.42
CA GLU A 22 8.91 -8.96 -9.48
C GLU A 22 9.20 -7.58 -10.06
N ILE A 23 10.42 -7.41 -10.59
CA ILE A 23 10.77 -6.20 -11.33
C ILE A 23 10.15 -6.27 -12.72
N LEU A 24 9.13 -5.45 -12.95
CA LEU A 24 8.53 -5.26 -14.27
C LEU A 24 9.40 -4.30 -15.10
N VAL A 25 9.76 -4.71 -16.31
CA VAL A 25 10.56 -3.91 -17.24
C VAL A 25 9.78 -3.59 -18.52
N ASP A 26 9.75 -2.31 -18.91
CA ASP A 26 9.17 -1.84 -20.18
C ASP A 26 9.99 -0.67 -20.73
N ARG A 27 10.50 -0.80 -21.96
CA ARG A 27 11.41 0.17 -22.61
C ARG A 27 12.49 0.68 -21.66
N LYS A 28 13.19 -0.26 -21.02
CA LYS A 28 14.23 -0.07 -20.00
C LYS A 28 13.78 0.60 -18.69
N SER A 29 12.55 1.11 -18.62
CA SER A 29 11.98 1.57 -17.35
C SER A 29 11.71 0.36 -16.48
N LYS A 30 12.01 0.45 -15.20
CA LYS A 30 11.78 -0.62 -14.23
C LYS A 30 10.76 -0.16 -13.19
N PHE A 31 9.90 -1.07 -12.78
CA PHE A 31 8.90 -0.86 -11.75
C PHE A 31 9.00 -1.99 -10.75
N GLN A 32 8.97 -1.66 -9.46
CA GLN A 32 8.89 -2.66 -8.41
C GLN A 32 8.04 -2.10 -7.27
N ALA A 33 7.01 -2.84 -6.91
CA ALA A 33 6.23 -2.58 -5.71
C ALA A 33 6.75 -3.37 -4.52
N ARG A 34 6.57 -2.79 -3.34
CA ARG A 34 6.85 -3.36 -2.04
C ARG A 34 5.71 -3.06 -1.09
N CYS A 35 5.37 -3.99 -0.21
CA CYS A 35 4.41 -3.74 0.85
C CYS A 35 4.90 -4.30 2.19
N CYS A 36 4.41 -3.68 3.26
CA CYS A 36 4.62 -4.17 4.62
C CYS A 36 3.42 -3.81 5.49
N THR A 37 3.29 -4.49 6.62
CA THR A 37 2.26 -4.19 7.61
C THR A 37 2.62 -2.95 8.43
N MET A 38 1.60 -2.21 8.85
CA MET A 38 1.75 -1.01 9.68
C MET A 38 0.56 -0.85 10.62
N LYS A 39 0.78 -0.17 11.75
CA LYS A 39 -0.27 0.05 12.76
C LYS A 39 -0.97 1.40 12.61
N ASN A 40 -0.22 2.44 12.30
CA ASN A 40 -0.72 3.81 12.19
C ASN A 40 0.13 4.65 11.22
N SER A 41 -0.34 5.85 10.89
CA SER A 41 0.33 6.77 9.97
C SER A 41 1.74 7.18 10.37
N ASP A 42 2.04 7.21 11.67
CA ASP A 42 3.29 7.76 12.19
C ASP A 42 4.49 6.86 11.87
N GLU A 43 4.23 5.59 11.53
CA GLU A 43 5.26 4.66 11.06
C GLU A 43 5.72 4.96 9.63
N VAL A 44 4.91 5.64 8.81
CA VAL A 44 5.20 5.83 7.37
C VAL A 44 6.58 6.46 7.11
N PRO A 45 6.97 7.57 7.76
CA PRO A 45 8.28 8.18 7.50
C PRO A 45 9.45 7.25 7.81
N LEU A 46 9.37 6.48 8.91
CA LEU A 46 10.41 5.53 9.29
C LEU A 46 10.47 4.35 8.32
N LEU A 47 9.32 3.82 7.89
CA LEU A 47 9.28 2.74 6.89
C LEU A 47 9.89 3.15 5.56
N LEU A 48 9.60 4.37 5.08
CA LEU A 48 10.17 4.88 3.85
C LEU A 48 11.70 5.08 3.97
N GLN A 49 12.18 5.52 5.13
CA GLN A 49 13.61 5.65 5.40
C GLN A 49 14.30 4.27 5.42
N ASP A 50 13.75 3.31 6.16
CA ASP A 50 14.25 1.93 6.22
C ASP A 50 14.33 1.29 4.84
N LEU A 51 13.33 1.55 3.98
CA LEU A 51 13.29 1.04 2.62
C LEU A 51 14.47 1.56 1.78
N VAL A 52 14.79 2.86 1.90
CA VAL A 52 15.90 3.48 1.18
C VAL A 52 17.25 2.99 1.71
N ASP A 53 17.39 2.86 3.03
CA ASP A 53 18.62 2.40 3.66
C ASP A 53 18.92 0.94 3.34
N GLY A 54 17.89 0.10 3.23
CA GLY A 54 18.00 -1.29 2.80
C GLY A 54 18.36 -1.47 1.32
N ASN A 55 18.02 -0.51 0.46
CA ASN A 55 18.31 -0.58 -0.97
C ASN A 55 18.64 0.79 -1.57
N LYS A 56 19.94 1.12 -1.61
CA LYS A 56 20.45 2.38 -2.14
C LYS A 56 20.10 2.67 -3.60
N SER A 57 19.66 1.67 -4.38
CA SER A 57 19.19 1.89 -5.75
C SER A 57 17.85 2.64 -5.79
N ILE A 58 17.04 2.54 -4.73
CA ILE A 58 15.77 3.25 -4.59
C ILE A 58 16.01 4.75 -4.41
N ALA A 59 17.01 5.17 -3.62
CA ALA A 59 17.39 6.57 -3.46
C ALA A 59 17.68 7.29 -4.79
N LYS A 60 18.14 6.53 -5.79
CA LYS A 60 18.52 7.03 -7.13
C LYS A 60 17.41 6.82 -8.17
N ALA A 61 16.26 6.28 -7.78
CA ALA A 61 15.13 6.09 -8.68
C ALA A 61 14.53 7.43 -9.10
N SER A 62 13.94 7.45 -10.30
CA SER A 62 13.27 8.66 -10.80
C SER A 62 12.04 9.01 -9.97
N HIS A 63 11.33 7.99 -9.49
CA HIS A 63 10.25 8.12 -8.54
C HIS A 63 10.47 7.08 -7.43
N PRO A 64 11.12 7.46 -6.31
CA PRO A 64 11.48 6.50 -5.26
C PRO A 64 10.24 5.97 -4.53
N HIS A 65 9.31 6.87 -4.17
CA HIS A 65 8.20 6.58 -3.26
C HIS A 65 6.85 7.06 -3.83
N MET A 66 6.27 6.34 -4.79
CA MET A 66 4.83 6.44 -5.06
C MET A 66 4.13 5.52 -4.07
N TYR A 67 3.32 6.01 -3.14
CA TYR A 67 2.77 5.13 -2.09
C TYR A 67 1.34 5.44 -1.71
N ALA A 68 0.69 4.45 -1.11
CA ALA A 68 -0.57 4.59 -0.40
C ALA A 68 -0.61 3.65 0.79
N TRP A 69 -1.40 4.01 1.79
CA TRP A 69 -1.62 3.18 2.96
C TRP A 69 -3.05 3.34 3.48
N ARG A 70 -3.50 2.33 4.20
CA ARG A 70 -4.76 2.34 4.95
C ARG A 70 -4.54 1.64 6.28
N THR A 71 -5.11 2.15 7.36
CA THR A 71 -5.12 1.52 8.68
C THR A 71 -6.53 1.52 9.25
N GLY A 72 -6.80 0.63 10.19
CA GLY A 72 -8.08 0.54 10.86
C GLY A 72 -8.11 -0.56 11.91
N GLU A 73 -9.11 -0.48 12.78
CA GLU A 73 -9.35 -1.46 13.82
C GLU A 73 -10.45 -2.42 13.37
N ALA A 74 -10.12 -3.71 13.31
CA ALA A 74 -11.07 -4.75 12.96
C ALA A 74 -12.07 -4.92 14.11
N VAL A 75 -13.36 -4.82 13.80
CA VAL A 75 -14.45 -5.05 14.74
C VAL A 75 -15.02 -6.41 14.44
N ALA A 76 -14.90 -7.33 15.40
CA ALA A 76 -15.59 -8.61 15.36
C ALA A 76 -17.10 -8.35 15.23
N SER A 77 -17.75 -9.07 14.33
CA SER A 77 -19.21 -9.05 14.22
C SER A 77 -19.79 -9.55 15.54
N VAL A 78 -20.21 -8.63 16.40
CA VAL A 78 -21.04 -8.95 17.54
C VAL A 78 -22.42 -9.26 16.97
N ASP A 79 -22.90 -10.50 17.13
CA ASP A 79 -24.29 -10.85 16.82
C ASP A 79 -25.21 -10.04 17.73
N SER A 80 -25.61 -8.86 17.26
CA SER A 80 -26.67 -8.07 17.89
C SER A 80 -28.00 -8.73 17.52
N ASP A 81 -28.58 -9.40 18.52
CA ASP A 81 -29.96 -9.89 18.48
C ASP A 81 -30.95 -8.76 18.10
N LYS A 82 -32.01 -9.16 17.38
CA LYS A 82 -32.96 -8.33 16.63
C LYS A 82 -33.64 -7.24 17.47
N THR A 83 -33.90 -6.08 16.86
CA THR A 83 -35.25 -5.48 16.88
C THR A 83 -35.57 -4.73 15.57
N LYS A 84 -36.85 -4.82 15.17
CA LYS A 84 -37.48 -4.62 13.85
C LYS A 84 -37.53 -3.16 13.34
N GLY A 85 -37.61 -2.99 12.02
CA GLY A 85 -38.05 -1.72 11.39
C GLY A 85 -38.07 -1.68 9.85
N SER A 86 -39.06 -2.33 9.23
CA SER A 86 -39.79 -1.96 7.97
C SER A 86 -39.14 -1.10 6.85
N GLY A 87 -38.66 -1.78 5.80
CA GLY A 87 -39.11 -1.69 4.39
C GLY A 87 -39.14 -0.38 3.56
N LYS A 88 -38.34 -0.35 2.46
CA LYS A 88 -38.85 -0.09 1.09
C LYS A 88 -37.89 -0.58 -0.02
N LYS A 89 -38.50 -1.00 -1.13
CA LYS A 89 -38.02 -1.82 -2.27
C LYS A 89 -37.24 -1.02 -3.32
N SER A 90 -36.20 -1.59 -3.94
CA SER A 90 -35.85 -1.41 -5.38
C SER A 90 -34.76 -2.39 -5.88
N LYS A 91 -34.67 -2.53 -7.22
CA LYS A 91 -34.37 -3.72 -8.03
C LYS A 91 -32.90 -4.20 -8.12
N LYS A 92 -32.75 -5.51 -7.85
CA LYS A 92 -31.98 -6.62 -8.47
C LYS A 92 -30.94 -6.31 -9.57
N ASN A 93 -29.69 -6.72 -9.32
CA ASN A 93 -28.87 -7.44 -10.31
C ASN A 93 -28.07 -8.59 -9.66
N LYS A 94 -28.13 -9.77 -10.29
CA LYS A 94 -27.48 -11.08 -10.01
C LYS A 94 -25.97 -11.02 -10.30
N ASP A 95 -25.05 -11.85 -9.81
CA ASP A 95 -24.98 -12.97 -8.85
C ASP A 95 -23.47 -13.19 -8.55
N ILE A 96 -23.13 -13.47 -7.30
CA ILE A 96 -22.13 -14.42 -6.78
C ILE A 96 -21.88 -13.99 -5.33
N SER A 97 -22.71 -14.55 -4.47
CA SER A 97 -22.64 -14.43 -3.02
C SER A 97 -21.52 -15.33 -2.50
N SER A 98 -20.29 -14.83 -2.47
CA SER A 98 -19.32 -15.34 -1.50
C SER A 98 -19.71 -14.75 -0.15
N ASN A 99 -20.30 -15.58 0.70
CA ASN A 99 -20.55 -15.27 2.10
C ASN A 99 -19.20 -15.20 2.83
N SER A 100 -18.40 -14.17 2.56
CA SER A 100 -17.19 -13.89 3.32
C SER A 100 -17.58 -12.93 4.43
N SER A 101 -17.62 -13.44 5.65
CA SER A 101 -17.74 -12.66 6.88
C SER A 101 -16.51 -11.76 7.04
N GLN A 102 -16.42 -10.71 6.22
CA GLN A 102 -15.35 -9.73 6.30
C GLN A 102 -15.53 -8.92 7.58
N PRO A 103 -14.46 -8.70 8.35
CA PRO A 103 -14.54 -7.85 9.54
C PRO A 103 -14.97 -6.43 9.11
N SER A 104 -15.84 -5.82 9.91
CA SER A 104 -16.11 -4.39 9.76
C SER A 104 -14.94 -3.59 10.35
N TRP A 105 -14.59 -2.45 9.76
CA TRP A 105 -13.44 -1.65 10.19
C TRP A 105 -13.91 -0.33 10.83
N LYS A 106 -13.33 0.03 11.98
CA LYS A 106 -13.51 1.34 12.62
C LYS A 106 -12.20 2.12 12.63
N ASN A 107 -12.30 3.43 12.90
CA ASN A 107 -11.16 4.34 13.00
C ASN A 107 -10.26 4.28 11.76
N VAL A 108 -10.89 4.20 10.58
CA VAL A 108 -10.15 4.07 9.31
C VAL A 108 -9.40 5.36 9.02
N GLN A 109 -8.10 5.24 8.83
CA GLN A 109 -7.24 6.31 8.34
C GLN A 109 -6.58 5.85 7.05
N GLN A 110 -6.28 6.80 6.19
CA GLN A 110 -5.62 6.52 4.92
C GLN A 110 -4.85 7.73 4.41
N GLY A 111 -3.85 7.48 3.58
CA GLY A 111 -3.04 8.51 2.97
C GLY A 111 -2.31 7.98 1.75
N CYS A 112 -1.88 8.90 0.89
CA CYS A 112 -1.11 8.57 -0.31
C CYS A 112 -0.18 9.71 -0.70
N GLN A 113 0.79 9.40 -1.54
CA GLN A 113 1.72 10.37 -2.10
C GLN A 113 2.18 9.96 -3.50
N ASP A 114 2.26 10.93 -4.39
CA ASP A 114 2.56 10.72 -5.81
C ASP A 114 4.04 10.46 -6.11
N GLY A 115 4.96 10.75 -5.20
CA GLY A 115 6.40 10.46 -5.40
C GLY A 115 7.02 11.10 -6.65
N GLY A 116 6.46 12.22 -7.12
CA GLY A 116 6.87 12.90 -8.35
C GLY A 116 6.20 12.39 -9.64
N GLU A 117 5.33 11.36 -9.56
CA GLU A 117 4.50 10.88 -10.67
C GLU A 117 3.03 11.20 -10.38
N SER A 118 2.55 12.34 -10.88
CA SER A 118 1.23 12.87 -10.56
C SER A 118 0.10 11.86 -10.78
N GLY A 119 -0.75 11.68 -9.77
CA GLY A 119 -1.88 10.74 -9.76
C GLY A 119 -1.52 9.29 -9.42
N ALA A 120 -0.23 8.95 -9.18
CA ALA A 120 0.17 7.60 -8.80
C ALA A 120 -0.30 7.22 -7.38
N GLY A 121 -0.23 8.14 -6.42
CA GLY A 121 -0.62 7.91 -5.04
C GLY A 121 -2.11 7.60 -4.93
N GLN A 122 -2.96 8.46 -5.50
CA GLN A 122 -4.41 8.26 -5.49
C GLN A 122 -4.81 6.93 -6.17
N ARG A 123 -4.12 6.56 -7.25
CA ARG A 123 -4.33 5.28 -7.94
C ARG A 123 -4.03 4.07 -7.05
N LEU A 124 -2.95 4.12 -6.28
CA LEU A 124 -2.61 3.08 -5.31
C LEU A 124 -3.61 3.05 -4.14
N LEU A 125 -4.06 4.21 -3.67
CA LEU A 125 -5.08 4.27 -2.62
C LEU A 125 -6.39 3.63 -3.07
N THR A 126 -6.87 3.97 -4.27
CA THR A 126 -8.07 3.36 -4.85
C THR A 126 -7.91 1.85 -5.04
N LEU A 127 -6.71 1.35 -5.34
CA LEU A 127 -6.46 -0.10 -5.35
C LEU A 127 -6.71 -0.72 -3.96
N LEU A 128 -6.16 -0.14 -2.90
CA LEU A 128 -6.34 -0.63 -1.53
C LEU A 128 -7.80 -0.53 -1.05
N GLU A 129 -8.49 0.56 -1.39
CA GLU A 129 -9.92 0.75 -1.06
C GLU A 129 -10.79 -0.31 -1.73
N ARG A 130 -10.58 -0.56 -3.03
CA ARG A 130 -11.36 -1.55 -3.78
C ARG A 130 -11.09 -2.97 -3.31
N ALA A 131 -9.85 -3.26 -2.91
CA ALA A 131 -9.45 -4.55 -2.37
C ALA A 131 -9.79 -4.72 -0.88
N GLN A 132 -10.33 -3.70 -0.21
CA GLN A 132 -10.57 -3.69 1.24
C GLN A 132 -9.34 -4.12 2.06
N VAL A 133 -8.15 -3.68 1.62
CA VAL A 133 -6.88 -3.95 2.32
C VAL A 133 -6.63 -2.84 3.34
N PHE A 134 -6.31 -3.24 4.57
CA PHE A 134 -6.04 -2.37 5.71
C PHE A 134 -4.78 -2.82 6.44
N ASN A 135 -4.20 -1.91 7.24
CA ASN A 135 -2.97 -2.08 8.02
C ASN A 135 -1.74 -2.40 7.15
N VAL A 136 -1.71 -1.83 5.95
CA VAL A 136 -0.67 -2.06 4.94
C VAL A 136 -0.23 -0.74 4.32
N LEU A 137 1.08 -0.59 4.16
CA LEU A 137 1.72 0.39 3.28
C LEU A 137 2.11 -0.33 1.98
N VAL A 138 1.75 0.24 0.83
CA VAL A 138 2.28 -0.17 -0.48
C VAL A 138 3.07 0.98 -1.08
N VAL A 139 4.28 0.69 -1.55
CA VAL A 139 5.19 1.64 -2.20
C VAL A 139 5.57 1.07 -3.55
N VAL A 140 5.52 1.88 -4.60
CA VAL A 140 6.02 1.56 -5.93
C VAL A 140 7.19 2.49 -6.24
N THR A 141 8.30 1.87 -6.65
CA THR A 141 9.48 2.57 -7.14
C THR A 141 9.55 2.44 -8.65
N ARG A 142 9.88 3.54 -9.34
CA ARG A 142 10.13 3.55 -10.79
C ARG A 142 11.52 4.11 -11.11
N TRP A 143 12.27 3.36 -11.91
CA TRP A 143 13.51 3.82 -12.55
C TRP A 143 13.24 4.13 -14.01
N TYR A 144 13.46 5.38 -14.45
CA TYR A 144 13.22 5.78 -15.83
C TYR A 144 14.22 5.16 -16.81
N GLY A 145 13.70 4.60 -17.91
CA GLY A 145 14.50 3.93 -18.93
C GLY A 145 15.00 4.80 -20.09
N GLY A 146 14.72 6.11 -20.07
CA GLY A 146 15.09 7.03 -21.15
C GLY A 146 14.01 7.28 -22.21
N THR A 147 12.92 6.50 -22.24
CA THR A 147 11.80 6.69 -23.18
C THR A 147 10.47 6.89 -22.44
N PRO A 148 9.67 7.92 -22.80
CA PRO A 148 8.35 8.13 -22.20
C PRO A 148 7.40 6.95 -22.46
N LEU A 149 6.69 6.53 -21.41
CA LEU A 149 5.72 5.42 -21.48
C LEU A 149 4.27 5.86 -21.68
N GLY A 150 3.98 7.17 -21.62
CA GLY A 150 2.60 7.66 -21.69
C GLY A 150 1.74 7.06 -20.57
N SER A 151 0.56 6.53 -20.92
CA SER A 151 -0.38 5.90 -19.99
C SER A 151 0.07 4.52 -19.49
N ALA A 152 0.98 3.83 -20.19
CA ALA A 152 1.43 2.48 -19.84
C ALA A 152 2.08 2.43 -18.45
N ARG A 153 2.78 3.50 -18.03
CA ARG A 153 3.39 3.59 -16.69
C ARG A 153 2.38 3.42 -15.56
N PHE A 154 1.17 3.98 -15.71
CA PHE A 154 0.13 3.90 -14.69
C PHE A 154 -0.46 2.50 -14.59
N ARG A 155 -0.55 1.77 -15.72
CA ARG A 155 -0.90 0.36 -15.71
C ARG A 155 0.16 -0.45 -14.95
N HIS A 156 1.44 -0.22 -15.23
CA HIS A 156 2.54 -0.91 -14.55
C HIS A 156 2.58 -0.65 -13.04
N ILE A 157 2.32 0.59 -12.61
CA ILE A 157 2.20 0.97 -11.19
C ILE A 157 1.13 0.13 -10.50
N THR A 158 -0.07 0.02 -11.09
CA THR A 158 -1.16 -0.78 -10.51
C THR A 158 -0.86 -2.28 -10.56
N SER A 159 -0.28 -2.78 -11.66
CA SER A 159 0.01 -4.20 -11.85
C SER A 159 1.04 -4.71 -10.83
N THR A 160 2.18 -4.02 -10.66
CA THR A 160 3.20 -4.43 -9.68
C THR A 160 2.68 -4.34 -8.25
N ALA A 161 1.92 -3.29 -7.92
CA ALA A 161 1.29 -3.16 -6.61
C ALA A 161 0.31 -4.30 -6.32
N SER A 162 -0.52 -4.67 -7.30
CA SER A 162 -1.47 -5.79 -7.16
C SER A 162 -0.74 -7.13 -7.01
N GLU A 163 0.33 -7.36 -7.77
CA GLU A 163 1.16 -8.56 -7.63
C GLU A 163 1.79 -8.65 -6.23
N CYS A 164 2.32 -7.53 -5.73
CA CYS A 164 2.92 -7.45 -4.41
C CYS A 164 1.92 -7.81 -3.30
N LEU A 165 0.70 -7.26 -3.36
CA LEU A 165 -0.36 -7.53 -2.38
C LEU A 165 -0.84 -8.98 -2.41
N LYS A 166 -0.88 -9.60 -3.60
CA LYS A 166 -1.18 -11.04 -3.75
C LYS A 166 -0.08 -11.90 -3.14
N LYS A 167 1.18 -11.58 -3.43
CA LYS A 167 2.34 -12.29 -2.86
C LYS A 167 2.38 -12.22 -1.34
N SER A 168 1.92 -11.12 -0.74
CA SER A 168 1.85 -10.97 0.71
C SER A 168 0.59 -11.59 1.35
N GLY A 169 -0.33 -12.16 0.55
CA GLY A 169 -1.57 -12.76 1.04
C GLY A 169 -2.63 -11.76 1.51
N PHE A 170 -2.54 -10.49 1.11
CA PHE A 170 -3.56 -9.48 1.42
C PHE A 170 -4.70 -9.46 0.39
N LEU A 171 -4.51 -10.12 -0.76
CA LEU A 171 -5.36 -10.06 -1.95
C LEU A 171 -5.47 -11.45 -2.57
#